data_AF-C1C370-F1
#
_entry.id   AF-C1C370-F1
#
_cell.length_a   1.000
_cell.length_b   1.000
_cell.length_c   1.000
_cell.angle_alpha   90.00
_cell.angle_beta   90.00
_cell.angle_gamma   90.00
#
_symmetry.space_group_name_H-M   'P 1'
#
loop_
_entity.id
_entity.type
_entity.pdbx_description
1 polymer ?
#
loop_
_entity_poly.entity_id
_entity_poly.type
_entity_poly.pdbx_seq_one_letter_code
_entity_poly.pdbx_strand_id
1 'polypeptide(L)'
;MASSKDVVIDLNVGGSLFSTSRSTLTSIPDTFFSALLSDRIASARDKNGAIFIDRDPDLFKIILNYLRTRCIIGNLEKPVLKALLYEAEFYSLEPLIRKLNLVLKENSGCGDILFYALVNPPKLSHLDQGKLDSVVARTELEEPLRQVHIH
;
A
#
# COMPACT_ATOMS: atom_id res chain seq x y z
N MET A 1 -3.27 -10.91 -30.42
CA MET A 1 -2.10 -10.59 -29.56
C MET A 1 -1.84 -11.81 -28.69
N ALA A 2 -0.67 -12.42 -28.79
CA ALA A 2 -0.38 -13.64 -28.04
C ALA A 2 -0.51 -13.38 -26.54
N SER A 3 -1.34 -14.16 -25.86
CA SER A 3 -1.39 -14.21 -24.40
C SER A 3 -0.06 -14.78 -23.93
N SER A 4 0.91 -13.90 -23.66
CA SER A 4 2.17 -14.32 -23.05
C SER A 4 1.82 -14.85 -21.66
N LYS A 5 2.06 -16.14 -21.43
CA LYS A 5 1.87 -16.75 -20.11
C LYS A 5 2.67 -15.94 -19.09
N ASP A 6 2.00 -15.46 -18.05
CA ASP A 6 2.65 -14.73 -16.96
C ASP A 6 3.69 -15.66 -16.31
N VAL A 7 4.93 -15.18 -16.24
CA VAL A 7 6.07 -16.01 -15.82
C VAL A 7 6.10 -16.10 -14.31
N VAL A 8 6.21 -17.32 -13.78
CA VAL A 8 6.44 -17.54 -12.35
C VAL A 8 7.89 -17.19 -12.01
N ILE A 9 8.06 -16.44 -10.93
CA ILE A 9 9.33 -15.97 -10.39
C ILE A 9 9.45 -16.51 -8.96
N ASP A 10 10.56 -17.21 -8.71
CA ASP A 10 10.93 -17.69 -7.39
C ASP A 10 11.90 -16.70 -6.72
N LEU A 11 11.59 -16.37 -5.47
CA LEU A 11 12.32 -15.45 -4.62
C LEU A 11 12.75 -16.19 -3.35
N ASN A 12 13.97 -15.92 -2.90
CA ASN A 12 14.45 -16.30 -1.58
C ASN A 12 14.66 -15.01 -0.78
N VAL A 13 13.78 -14.74 0.18
CA VAL A 13 13.82 -13.53 1.01
C VAL A 13 14.26 -13.90 2.41
N GLY A 14 15.46 -13.48 2.81
CA GLY A 14 16.02 -13.77 4.14
C GLY A 14 16.11 -15.27 4.49
N GLY A 15 16.18 -16.14 3.47
CA GLY A 15 16.18 -17.60 3.64
C GLY A 15 14.81 -18.27 3.43
N SER A 16 13.71 -17.52 3.35
CA SER A 16 12.37 -18.05 3.09
C SER A 16 12.03 -18.01 1.60
N LEU A 17 11.44 -19.09 1.09
CA LEU A 17 11.08 -19.20 -0.33
C LEU A 17 9.67 -18.67 -0.60
N PHE A 18 9.55 -17.87 -1.66
CA PHE A 18 8.29 -17.33 -2.16
C PHE A 18 8.22 -17.55 -3.67
N SER A 19 7.03 -17.92 -4.15
CA SER A 19 6.73 -17.97 -5.58
C SER A 19 5.61 -16.99 -5.91
N THR A 20 5.78 -16.23 -6.98
CA THR A 20 4.78 -15.28 -7.46
C THR A 20 4.93 -15.07 -8.95
N SER A 21 4.11 -14.23 -9.56
CA SER A 21 4.21 -13.93 -10.99
C SER A 21 4.95 -12.63 -11.27
N ARG A 22 5.52 -12.50 -12.47
CA ARG A 22 6.12 -11.27 -12.97
C ARG A 22 5.11 -10.12 -12.88
N SER A 23 3.87 -10.34 -13.33
CA SER A 23 2.84 -9.30 -13.29
C SER A 23 2.55 -8.78 -11.87
N THR A 24 2.62 -9.65 -10.85
CA THR A 24 2.44 -9.24 -9.45
C THR A 24 3.56 -8.31 -8.99
N LEU A 25 4.81 -8.70 -9.26
CA LEU A 25 5.99 -7.92 -8.87
C LEU A 25 6.09 -6.60 -9.63
N THR A 26 5.66 -6.56 -10.89
CA THR A 26 5.63 -5.34 -11.71
C THR A 26 4.29 -4.63 -11.69
N SER A 27 3.41 -4.98 -10.76
CA SER A 27 2.06 -4.43 -10.71
C SER A 27 2.06 -2.94 -10.38
N ILE A 28 3.09 -2.48 -9.66
CA ILE A 28 3.41 -1.06 -9.44
C ILE A 28 4.66 -0.75 -10.27
N PRO A 29 4.64 0.29 -11.13
CA PRO A 29 5.82 0.70 -11.89
C PRO A 29 6.86 1.36 -10.98
N ASP A 30 8.09 1.46 -11.48
CA ASP A 30 9.18 2.22 -10.84
C ASP A 30 9.53 1.77 -9.41
N THR A 31 9.40 0.47 -9.16
CA THR A 31 9.74 -0.14 -7.87
C THR A 31 11.09 -0.86 -7.90
N PHE A 32 11.58 -1.27 -6.73
CA PHE A 32 12.69 -2.20 -6.61
C PHE A 32 12.53 -3.42 -7.52
N PHE A 33 11.33 -4.02 -7.57
CA PHE A 33 11.08 -5.21 -8.38
C PHE A 33 11.08 -4.93 -9.88
N SER A 34 10.62 -3.75 -10.29
CA SER A 34 10.72 -3.32 -11.69
C SER A 34 12.18 -3.27 -12.14
N ALA A 35 13.06 -2.74 -11.29
CA ALA A 35 14.49 -2.70 -11.56
C ALA A 35 15.12 -4.11 -11.51
N LEU A 36 14.79 -4.91 -10.49
CA LEU A 36 15.24 -6.29 -10.30
C LEU A 36 14.94 -7.17 -11.53
N LEU A 37 13.74 -7.04 -12.10
CA LEU A 37 13.27 -7.85 -13.23
C LEU A 37 13.59 -7.25 -14.61
N SER A 38 14.25 -6.09 -14.65
CA SER A 38 14.71 -5.46 -15.89
C SER A 38 16.09 -5.95 -16.35
N ASP A 39 16.69 -6.89 -15.61
CA ASP A 39 18.08 -7.38 -15.77
C ASP A 39 19.14 -6.26 -15.70
N ARG A 40 18.75 -5.04 -15.33
CA ARG A 40 19.66 -3.90 -15.13
C ARG A 40 20.48 -4.03 -13.86
N ILE A 41 20.03 -4.84 -12.90
CA ILE A 41 20.67 -5.05 -11.61
C ILE A 41 21.09 -6.51 -11.53
N ALA A 42 22.40 -6.75 -11.33
CA ALA A 42 22.90 -8.08 -11.02
C ALA A 42 22.27 -8.52 -9.69
N SER A 43 21.45 -9.58 -9.77
CA SER A 43 20.73 -10.10 -8.62
C SER A 43 21.40 -11.38 -8.15
N ALA A 44 21.72 -11.45 -6.85
CA ALA A 44 22.18 -12.70 -6.25
C ALA A 44 21.11 -13.78 -6.42
N ARG A 45 21.53 -15.03 -6.59
CA ARG A 45 20.65 -16.19 -6.65
C ARG A 45 21.12 -17.25 -5.67
N ASP A 46 20.19 -17.98 -5.09
CA ASP A 46 20.52 -19.11 -4.23
C ASP A 46 20.92 -20.35 -5.05
N LYS A 47 21.25 -21.44 -4.36
CA LYS A 47 21.64 -22.72 -4.98
C LYS A 47 20.57 -23.34 -5.90
N ASN A 48 19.31 -22.93 -5.76
CA ASN A 48 18.18 -23.41 -6.56
C ASN A 48 17.82 -22.44 -7.69
N GLY A 49 18.55 -21.32 -7.83
CA GLY A 49 18.33 -20.30 -8.86
C GLY A 49 17.27 -19.25 -8.50
N ALA A 50 16.68 -19.28 -7.30
CA ALA A 50 15.73 -18.27 -6.84
C ALA A 50 16.46 -16.94 -6.60
N ILE A 51 15.81 -15.82 -6.93
CA ILE A 51 16.41 -14.48 -6.73
C ILE A 51 16.49 -14.21 -5.23
N PHE A 52 17.69 -13.95 -4.72
CA PHE A 52 17.92 -13.70 -3.31
C PHE A 52 17.74 -12.23 -2.95
N ILE A 53 17.00 -11.98 -1.88
CA ILE A 53 16.72 -10.66 -1.31
C ILE A 53 17.03 -10.74 0.20
N ASP A 54 18.01 -9.98 0.66
CA ASP A 54 18.46 -10.00 2.06
C ASP A 54 17.57 -9.11 2.95
N ARG A 55 16.28 -9.48 3.08
CA ARG A 55 15.24 -8.75 3.83
C ARG A 55 14.42 -9.69 4.70
N ASP A 56 13.60 -9.10 5.57
CA ASP A 56 12.71 -9.82 6.48
C ASP A 56 11.58 -10.55 5.72
N PRO A 57 11.46 -11.89 5.84
CA PRO A 57 10.45 -12.66 5.13
C PRO A 57 9.01 -12.47 5.66
N ASP A 58 8.83 -12.20 6.95
CA ASP A 58 7.51 -12.05 7.56
C ASP A 58 6.86 -10.75 7.11
N LEU A 59 7.62 -9.66 7.07
CA LEU A 59 7.15 -8.39 6.49
C LEU A 59 6.99 -8.50 4.98
N PHE A 60 7.89 -9.21 4.29
CA PHE A 60 7.76 -9.43 2.84
C PHE A 60 6.46 -10.14 2.48
N LYS A 61 5.94 -11.06 3.31
CA LYS A 61 4.63 -11.68 3.10
C LYS A 61 3.51 -10.64 3.02
N ILE A 62 3.55 -9.59 3.85
CA ILE A 62 2.59 -8.49 3.83
C ILE A 62 2.78 -7.65 2.56
N ILE A 63 4.02 -7.34 2.20
CA ILE A 63 4.36 -6.62 0.96
C ILE A 63 3.85 -7.36 -0.27
N LEU A 64 4.09 -8.66 -0.37
CA LEU A 64 3.67 -9.49 -1.49
C LEU A 64 2.14 -9.56 -1.60
N ASN A 65 1.44 -9.66 -0.48
CA ASN A 65 -0.02 -9.59 -0.46
C ASN A 65 -0.54 -8.21 -0.88
N TYR A 66 0.12 -7.13 -0.45
CA TYR A 66 -0.21 -5.79 -0.91
C TYR A 66 -0.04 -5.63 -2.42
N LEU A 67 1.03 -6.18 -3.02
CA LEU A 67 1.21 -6.17 -4.48
C LEU A 67 0.06 -6.89 -5.21
N ARG A 68 -0.46 -7.98 -4.63
CA ARG A 68 -1.57 -8.77 -5.18
C ARG A 68 -2.92 -8.07 -5.07
N THR A 69 -3.22 -7.43 -3.95
CA THR A 69 -4.58 -6.94 -3.62
C THR A 69 -4.73 -5.43 -3.57
N ARG A 70 -3.61 -4.69 -3.46
CA ARG A 70 -3.53 -3.24 -3.19
C ARG A 70 -4.06 -2.80 -1.82
N CYS A 71 -4.24 -3.76 -0.92
CA CYS A 71 -4.74 -3.54 0.44
C CYS A 71 -3.85 -4.26 1.47
N ILE A 72 -3.73 -3.66 2.66
CA ILE A 72 -3.23 -4.36 3.85
C ILE A 72 -4.44 -4.95 4.55
N ILE A 73 -4.45 -6.26 4.73
CA ILE A 73 -5.54 -6.98 5.39
C ILE A 73 -5.14 -7.23 6.84
N GLY A 74 -6.02 -6.89 7.78
CA GLY A 74 -5.84 -7.13 9.21
C GLY A 74 -5.58 -5.87 10.03
N ASN A 75 -5.72 -6.00 11.36
CA ASN A 75 -5.42 -4.95 12.32
C ASN A 75 -3.97 -5.14 12.80
N LEU A 76 -3.03 -4.43 12.19
CA LEU A 76 -1.60 -4.52 12.53
C LEU A 76 -1.26 -3.53 13.65
N GLU A 77 -0.43 -3.95 14.59
CA GLU A 77 0.04 -3.09 15.66
C GLU A 77 0.98 -1.99 15.16
N LYS A 78 1.04 -0.86 15.88
CA LYS A 78 1.89 0.29 15.50
C LYS A 78 3.38 -0.08 15.26
N PRO A 79 4.03 -0.94 16.07
CA PRO A 79 5.40 -1.36 15.80
C PRO A 79 5.56 -2.10 14.47
N VAL A 80 4.61 -2.98 14.14
CA VAL A 80 4.59 -3.72 12.87
C VAL A 80 4.37 -2.77 11.70
N LEU A 81 3.48 -1.79 11.84
CA LEU A 81 3.25 -0.76 10.81
C LEU A 81 4.51 0.07 10.53
N LYS A 82 5.28 0.41 11.57
CA LYS A 82 6.57 1.09 11.41
C LYS A 82 7.61 0.22 10.71
N ALA A 83 7.73 -1.06 11.10
CA ALA A 83 8.63 -2.00 10.44
C ALA A 83 8.26 -2.18 8.95
N LEU A 84 6.95 -2.30 8.67
CA LEU A 84 6.42 -2.39 7.31
C LEU A 84 6.68 -1.12 6.48
N LEU A 85 6.68 0.06 7.10
CA LEU A 85 7.05 1.30 6.42
C LEU A 85 8.49 1.24 5.91
N TYR A 86 9.45 0.76 6.73
CA TYR A 86 10.84 0.60 6.30
C TYR A 86 10.98 -0.39 5.13
N GLU A 87 10.23 -1.49 5.12
CA GLU A 87 10.22 -2.39 3.96
C GLU A 87 9.57 -1.74 2.73
N ALA A 88 8.46 -1.00 2.91
CA ALA A 88 7.83 -0.30 1.80
C ALA A 88 8.76 0.73 1.16
N GLU A 89 9.56 1.43 1.96
CA GLU A 89 10.63 2.34 1.49
C GLU A 89 11.73 1.59 0.75
N PHE A 90 12.22 0.48 1.31
CA PHE A 90 13.24 -0.37 0.67
C PHE A 90 12.79 -0.84 -0.72
N TYR A 91 11.54 -1.33 -0.83
CA TYR A 91 10.99 -1.79 -2.10
C TYR A 91 10.50 -0.64 -3.02
N SER A 92 10.59 0.62 -2.57
CA SER A 92 10.12 1.82 -3.26
C SER A 92 8.63 1.76 -3.63
N LEU A 93 7.80 1.29 -2.70
CA LEU A 93 6.35 1.14 -2.86
C LEU A 93 5.61 2.42 -2.46
N GLU A 94 5.83 3.47 -3.24
CA GLU A 94 5.30 4.82 -3.01
C GLU A 94 3.82 4.90 -2.57
N PRO A 95 2.87 4.21 -3.23
CA PRO A 95 1.47 4.23 -2.80
C PRO A 95 1.26 3.64 -1.39
N LEU A 96 2.07 2.66 -0.98
CA LEU A 96 1.99 2.06 0.34
C LEU A 96 2.66 2.95 1.40
N ILE A 97 3.83 3.53 1.08
CA ILE A 97 4.55 4.47 1.95
C ILE A 97 3.62 5.61 2.36
N ARG A 98 2.88 6.19 1.40
CA ARG A 98 1.91 7.25 1.70
C ARG A 98 0.81 6.79 2.64
N LYS A 99 0.21 5.61 2.38
CA LYS A 99 -0.83 5.05 3.26
C LYS A 99 -0.31 4.86 4.69
N LEU A 100 0.84 4.22 4.86
CA LEU A 100 1.43 3.94 6.17
C LEU A 100 1.79 5.21 6.94
N ASN A 101 2.32 6.22 6.26
CA ASN A 101 2.61 7.51 6.88
C ASN A 101 1.35 8.20 7.40
N LEU A 102 0.22 8.09 6.69
CA LEU A 102 -1.06 8.63 7.18
C LEU A 102 -1.50 7.90 8.46
N VAL A 103 -1.47 6.56 8.45
CA VAL A 103 -1.83 5.73 9.63
C VAL A 103 -0.98 6.09 10.85
N LEU A 104 0.33 6.27 10.65
CA LEU A 104 1.28 6.49 11.74
C LEU A 104 1.26 7.94 12.27
N LYS A 105 0.77 8.91 11.49
CA LYS A 105 0.66 10.33 11.90
C LYS A 105 -0.56 10.62 12.76
N GLU A 106 -1.59 9.78 12.76
CA GLU A 106 -2.80 9.96 13.57
C GLU A 106 -2.50 9.77 15.07
N ASN A 107 -2.08 10.88 15.69
CA ASN A 107 -2.05 11.14 17.14
C ASN A 107 -2.76 12.47 17.49
N SER A 108 -3.58 13.00 16.58
CA SER A 108 -4.32 14.26 16.75
C SER A 108 -5.79 14.00 16.47
N GLY A 109 -6.63 14.21 17.49
CA GLY A 109 -8.00 13.67 17.55
C GLY A 109 -8.95 14.09 16.43
N CYS A 110 -9.98 13.25 16.24
CA CYS A 110 -11.08 13.35 15.27
C CYS A 110 -10.79 12.72 13.90
N GLY A 111 -11.02 11.40 13.77
CA GLY A 111 -10.89 10.72 12.47
C GLY A 111 -11.34 9.25 12.38
N ASP A 112 -11.73 8.60 13.48
CA ASP A 112 -11.92 7.12 13.55
C ASP A 112 -12.90 6.53 12.51
N ILE A 113 -13.79 7.33 11.90
CA ILE A 113 -14.82 6.83 10.97
C ILE A 113 -14.38 6.89 9.50
N LEU A 114 -13.46 7.78 9.09
CA LEU A 114 -13.00 7.85 7.69
C LEU A 114 -11.90 6.82 7.37
N PHE A 115 -11.22 6.30 8.40
CA PHE A 115 -10.00 5.52 8.23
C PHE A 115 -10.22 4.07 7.73
N TYR A 116 -11.31 3.41 8.17
CA TYR A 116 -11.60 2.03 7.75
C TYR A 116 -11.72 1.89 6.22
N ALA A 117 -12.21 2.92 5.52
CA ALA A 117 -12.41 2.90 4.08
C ALA A 117 -11.10 2.85 3.25
N LEU A 118 -9.97 3.32 3.79
CA LEU A 118 -8.69 3.40 3.05
C LEU A 118 -7.86 2.10 3.12
N VAL A 119 -8.09 1.29 4.18
CA VAL A 119 -7.40 0.02 4.42
C VAL A 119 -8.30 -1.17 4.04
N ASN A 120 -9.62 -1.06 4.23
CA ASN A 120 -10.63 -2.02 3.79
C ASN A 120 -11.87 -1.27 3.27
N PRO A 121 -12.01 -0.98 1.97
CA PRO A 121 -13.27 -0.45 1.47
C PRO A 121 -14.38 -1.46 1.81
N PRO A 122 -15.45 -1.08 2.53
CA PRO A 122 -16.56 -1.99 2.76
C PRO A 122 -17.10 -2.41 1.39
N LYS A 123 -17.38 -3.71 1.21
CA LYS A 123 -18.20 -4.15 0.09
C LYS A 123 -19.55 -3.44 0.25
N LEU A 124 -19.82 -2.45 -0.60
CA LEU A 124 -21.10 -1.76 -0.66
C LEU A 124 -22.16 -2.75 -1.20
N SER A 125 -22.63 -3.63 -0.33
CA SER A 125 -23.94 -4.23 -0.45
C SER A 125 -24.81 -3.60 0.62
N HIS A 126 -25.78 -2.78 0.18
CA HIS A 126 -26.75 -2.03 0.98
C HIS A 126 -26.22 -0.79 1.74
N LEU A 127 -26.16 0.35 1.05
CA LEU A 127 -26.27 1.67 1.71
C LEU A 127 -27.43 2.43 1.06
N ASP A 128 -28.44 2.75 1.86
CA ASP A 128 -29.67 3.39 1.42
C ASP A 128 -29.42 4.89 1.18
N GLN A 129 -29.75 5.37 -0.03
CA GLN A 129 -29.35 6.67 -0.57
C GLN A 129 -29.81 7.87 0.28
N GLY A 130 -30.87 7.71 1.09
CA GLY A 130 -31.48 8.81 1.85
C GLY A 130 -30.66 9.33 3.04
N LYS A 131 -29.57 8.66 3.45
CA LYS A 131 -28.78 9.10 4.62
C LYS A 131 -27.63 10.05 4.28
N LEU A 132 -27.18 10.06 3.02
CA LEU A 132 -26.05 10.87 2.55
C LEU A 132 -26.41 12.36 2.46
N ASP A 133 -27.62 12.67 2.02
CA ASP A 133 -28.08 14.05 1.79
C ASP A 133 -28.19 14.88 3.08
N SER A 134 -28.42 14.22 4.22
CA SER A 134 -28.53 14.89 5.53
C SER A 134 -27.20 15.36 6.12
N VAL A 135 -26.09 14.75 5.69
CA VAL A 135 -24.74 15.07 6.19
C VAL A 135 -24.15 16.24 5.41
N VAL A 136 -24.38 16.29 4.09
CA VAL A 136 -23.87 17.35 3.22
C VAL A 136 -24.49 18.71 3.59
N ALA A 137 -25.78 18.74 3.88
CA ALA A 137 -26.51 19.97 4.22
C ALA A 137 -26.08 20.67 5.52
N ARG A 138 -25.31 20.00 6.40
CA ARG A 138 -24.84 20.59 7.67
C ARG A 138 -23.52 21.36 7.53
N THR A 139 -22.89 21.36 6.36
CA THR A 139 -21.52 21.88 6.17
C THR A 139 -21.45 23.25 5.50
N GLU A 140 -22.57 23.86 5.09
CA GLU A 140 -22.59 25.08 4.25
C GLU A 140 -22.94 26.40 4.99
N LEU A 141 -22.87 26.48 6.31
CA LEU A 141 -23.08 27.75 7.02
C LEU A 141 -21.89 28.02 7.95
N GLU A 142 -20.86 28.73 7.45
CA GLU A 142 -19.99 29.67 8.17
C GLU A 142 -18.96 30.25 7.15
N GLU A 143 -19.31 31.36 6.47
CA GLU A 143 -18.37 32.19 5.70
C GLU A 143 -17.96 33.42 6.54
N PRO A 144 -16.66 33.72 6.76
CA PRO A 144 -16.23 34.91 7.49
C PRO A 144 -16.09 36.14 6.55
N LEU A 145 -16.88 37.19 6.79
CA LEU A 145 -16.75 38.48 6.12
C LEU A 145 -15.41 39.16 6.46
N ARG A 146 -14.53 39.34 5.47
CA ARG A 146 -13.41 40.29 5.51
C ARG A 146 -13.92 41.71 5.25
N GLN A 147 -13.71 42.65 6.18
CA GLN A 147 -13.91 44.08 5.95
C GLN A 147 -12.58 44.83 6.00
N VAL A 148 -12.20 45.39 4.86
CA VAL A 148 -11.06 46.28 4.65
C VAL A 148 -11.50 47.71 4.98
N HIS A 149 -10.83 48.38 5.92
CA HIS A 149 -10.95 49.83 6.13
C HIS A 149 -9.71 50.51 5.53
N ILE A 150 -9.92 51.39 4.56
CA ILE A 150 -8.93 52.36 4.07
C ILE A 150 -9.23 53.70 4.76
N HIS A 151 -8.20 54.37 5.28
CA HIS A 151 -8.20 55.77 5.71
C HIS A 151 -7.53 56.61 4.63
#